data_AF-A0A2P2JQH7-F1
#
_entry.id   AF-A0A2P2JQH7-F1
#
_cell.length_a   1.000
_cell.length_b   1.000
_cell.length_c   1.000
_cell.angle_alpha   90.00
_cell.angle_beta   90.00
_cell.angle_gamma   90.00
#
_symmetry.space_group_name_H-M   'P 1'
#
loop_
_entity.id
_entity.type
_entity.pdbx_description
1 polymer ?
#
loop_
_entity_poly.entity_id
_entity_poly.type
_entity_poly.pdbx_seq_one_letter_code
_entity_poly.pdbx_strand_id
1 'polypeptide(L)' 'MNSAFEYTLKAGGLMREEDYPYTGADGRTCKFDKTKVAAKVANFSVVSLDEDQIAANLVKNGPLAG' A
#
# COMPACT_ATOMS: atom_id res chain seq x y z
N MET A 1 2.21 11.78 -2.54
CA MET A 1 0.84 11.44 -2.99
C MET A 1 0.53 10.08 -2.37
N ASN A 2 -0.20 10.02 -1.26
CA ASN A 2 -0.23 8.83 -0.37
C ASN A 2 -1.60 8.12 -0.35
N SER A 3 -2.43 8.39 -1.37
CA SER A 3 -3.83 7.97 -1.44
C SER A 3 -4.04 6.46 -1.39
N ALA A 4 -3.10 5.66 -1.89
CA ALA A 4 -3.16 4.20 -1.81
C ALA A 4 -3.05 3.68 -0.36
N PHE A 5 -2.14 4.27 0.44
CA PHE A 5 -1.99 3.92 1.86
C PHE A 5 -3.21 4.36 2.67
N GLU A 6 -3.73 5.56 2.39
CA GLU A 6 -4.97 6.05 3.00
C GLU A 6 -6.17 5.16 2.66
N TYR A 7 -6.30 4.73 1.39
CA TYR A 7 -7.34 3.80 0.99
C TYR A 7 -7.21 2.48 1.75
N THR A 8 -5.99 1.93 1.84
CA THR A 8 -5.76 0.66 2.54
C THR A 8 -6.15 0.73 4.02
N LEU A 9 -5.83 1.85 4.68
CA LEU A 9 -6.27 2.15 6.05
C LEU A 9 -7.80 2.22 6.17
N LYS A 10 -8.46 2.95 5.27
CA LYS A 10 -9.93 3.13 5.28
C LYS A 10 -10.69 1.86 4.90
N ALA A 11 -10.20 1.12 3.91
CA ALA A 11 -10.79 -0.12 3.42
C ALA A 11 -10.60 -1.29 4.41
N GLY A 12 -9.57 -1.21 5.26
CA GLY A 12 -9.26 -2.21 6.27
C GLY A 12 -8.32 -3.31 5.78
N GLY A 13 -7.68 -3.11 4.62
CA GLY A 13 -6.65 -3.99 4.07
C GLY A 13 -6.65 -4.14 2.55
N LEU A 14 -5.82 -5.06 2.07
CA LEU A 14 -5.62 -5.42 0.66
C LEU A 14 -5.80 -6.93 0.45
N MET A 15 -6.24 -7.31 -0.75
CA MET A 15 -6.37 -8.70 -1.19
C MET A 15 -5.09 -9.16 -1.88
N ARG A 16 -4.91 -10.49 -1.98
CA ARG A 16 -3.79 -11.06 -2.75
C ARG A 16 -4.02 -10.90 -4.24
N GLU A 17 -2.93 -10.87 -4.99
CA GLU A 17 -2.98 -10.82 -6.46
C GLU A 17 -3.70 -12.03 -7.07
N GLU A 18 -3.59 -13.21 -6.46
CA GLU A 18 -4.35 -14.40 -6.88
C GLU A 18 -5.87 -14.23 -6.72
N ASP A 19 -6.32 -13.50 -5.70
CA ASP A 19 -7.73 -13.26 -5.40
C ASP A 19 -8.30 -12.02 -6.10
N TYR A 20 -7.43 -11.05 -6.44
CA TYR A 20 -7.76 -9.83 -7.17
C TYR A 20 -6.68 -9.58 -8.24
N PRO A 21 -6.73 -10.31 -9.38
CA PRO A 21 -5.73 -10.21 -10.41
C PRO A 21 -5.77 -8.88 -11.15
N TYR A 22 -4.60 -8.42 -11.58
CA TYR A 22 -4.44 -7.19 -12.34
C TYR A 22 -5.01 -7.34 -13.75
N THR A 23 -5.88 -6.40 -14.16
CA THR A 23 -6.59 -6.45 -15.45
C THR A 23 -6.02 -5.53 -16.52
N GLY A 24 -5.03 -4.69 -16.19
CA GLY A 24 -4.44 -3.73 -17.15
C GLY A 24 -5.38 -2.60 -17.59
N ALA A 25 -6.55 -2.47 -16.97
CA ALA A 25 -7.56 -1.46 -17.25
C ALA A 25 -8.35 -1.17 -15.98
N ASP A 26 -8.90 0.05 -15.90
CA ASP A 26 -9.76 0.43 -14.79
C ASP A 26 -10.99 -0.47 -14.72
N GLY A 27 -11.19 -1.10 -13.57
CA GLY A 27 -12.36 -1.92 -13.31
C GLY A 27 -13.63 -1.05 -13.28
N ARG A 28 -14.70 -1.51 -13.92
CA ARG A 28 -16.01 -0.82 -13.89
C ARG A 28 -16.58 -0.68 -12.48
N THR A 29 -16.25 -1.62 -11.59
CA THR A 29 -16.68 -1.64 -10.20
C THR A 29 -15.56 -2.16 -9.31
N CYS A 30 -15.49 -1.66 -8.08
CA CYS A 30 -14.60 -2.16 -7.05
C CYS A 30 -15.07 -3.55 -6.60
N LYS A 31 -14.21 -4.57 -6.72
CA LYS A 31 -14.51 -5.96 -6.34
C LYS A 31 -13.86 -6.34 -5.00
N PHE A 32 -13.57 -5.35 -4.16
CA PHE A 32 -12.88 -5.58 -2.90
C PHE A 32 -13.75 -6.39 -1.93
N ASP A 33 -13.21 -7.50 -1.44
CA ASP A 33 -13.82 -8.37 -0.45
C ASP A 33 -13.03 -8.32 0.86
N LYS A 34 -13.67 -7.79 1.91
CA LYS A 34 -13.08 -7.68 3.25
C LYS A 34 -12.75 -9.03 3.88
N THR A 35 -13.39 -10.10 3.46
CA THR A 35 -13.14 -11.46 3.99
C THR A 35 -11.85 -12.06 3.44
N LYS A 36 -11.38 -11.58 2.29
CA LYS A 36 -10.14 -12.03 1.61
C LYS A 36 -8.95 -11.10 1.84
N VAL A 37 -9.01 -10.29 2.89
CA VAL A 37 -7.90 -9.39 3.23
C VAL A 37 -6.69 -10.19 3.68
N ALA A 38 -5.59 -10.05 2.94
CA ALA A 38 -4.33 -10.71 3.22
C ALA A 38 -3.30 -9.78 3.87
N ALA A 39 -3.38 -8.47 3.65
CA ALA A 39 -2.49 -7.49 4.26
C ALA A 39 -3.29 -6.31 4.84
N LYS A 40 -2.85 -5.80 5.98
CA LYS A 40 -3.43 -4.62 6.64
C LYS A 40 -2.32 -3.63 6.97
N VAL A 41 -2.62 -2.35 6.81
CA VAL A 41 -1.72 -1.25 7.19
C VAL A 41 -2.30 -0.59 8.42
N ALA A 42 -1.52 -0.53 9.50
CA ALA A 42 -1.94 0.11 10.74
C ALA A 42 -1.62 1.62 10.76
N ASN A 43 -0.54 2.03 10.09
CA ASN A 43 -0.14 3.43 9.93
C ASN A 43 0.91 3.54 8.81
N PHE A 44 1.13 4.74 8.28
CA PHE A 44 2.24 5.05 7.38
C PHE A 44 2.94 6.34 7.84
N SER A 45 4.22 6.47 7.53
CA SER A 45 5.00 7.69 7.80
C SER A 45 5.63 8.18 6.51
N VAL A 46 5.72 9.50 6.38
CA VAL A 46 6.35 10.14 5.22
C VAL A 46 7.78 10.48 5.61
N VAL A 47 8.74 10.00 4.82
CA VAL A 47 10.16 10.33 4.99
C VAL A 47 10.47 11.58 4.17
N SER A 48 11.41 12.39 4.64
CA SER A 48 11.90 13.56 3.90
C SER A 48 12.58 13.15 2.58
N LEU A 49 12.69 14.09 1.64
CA LEU A 49 13.43 13.91 0.37
C LEU A 49 14.95 13.94 0.53
N ASP A 50 15.42 14.04 1.77
CA ASP A 50 16.83 14.03 2.13
C ASP A 50 17.41 12.62 1.94
N GLU A 51 18.42 12.48 1.09
CA GLU A 51 18.97 11.17 0.71
C GLU A 51 19.59 10.42 1.89
N ASP A 52 20.18 11.12 2.87
CA ASP A 52 20.72 10.49 4.06
C ASP A 52 19.59 9.91 4.93
N GLN A 53 18.45 10.60 5.01
CA GLN A 53 17.26 10.08 5.69
C GLN A 53 16.63 8.91 4.93
N ILE A 54 16.60 8.95 3.60
CA ILE A 54 16.09 7.85 2.76
C ILE A 54 16.97 6.61 2.99
N ALA A 55 18.30 6.74 2.92
CA ALA A 55 19.22 5.62 3.14
C ALA A 55 19.08 5.04 4.56
N ALA A 56 19.01 5.89 5.58
CA ALA A 56 18.82 5.45 6.96
C ALA A 56 17.48 4.72 7.16
N ASN A 57 16.39 5.22 6.56
CA ASN A 57 15.08 4.59 6.66
C ASN A 57 14.98 3.30 5.84
N LEU A 58 15.66 3.22 4.69
CA LEU A 58 15.71 2.01 3.86
C LEU A 58 16.34 0.83 4.63
N VAL A 59 17.46 1.07 5.30
CA VAL A 59 18.14 0.04 6.11
C VAL A 59 17.34 -0.33 7.34
N LYS A 60 16.72 0.67 7.99
CA LYS A 60 16.04 0.46 9.27
C LYS A 60 14.63 -0.15 9.14
N ASN A 61 13.86 0.30 8.14
CA ASN A 61 12.43 -0.02 8.01
C ASN A 61 12.12 -0.85 6.76
N GLY A 62 13.07 -0.99 5.83
CA GLY A 62 12.89 -1.73 4.59
C GLY A 62 12.48 -0.85 3.41
N PRO A 63 11.87 -1.43 2.36
CA PRO A 63 11.58 -0.74 1.10
C PRO A 63 10.74 0.53 1.30
N LEU A 64 11.16 1.61 0.64
CA LEU A 64 10.46 2.89 0.66
C LEU A 64 9.69 3.07 -0.66
N ALA A 65 8.45 3.57 -0.54
CA ALA A 65 7.67 3.99 -1.70
C ALA A 65 8.02 5.44 -2.06
N GLY A 66 8.35 5.68 -3.33
CA GLY A 66 8.65 7.01 -3.89
C GLY A 66 7.48 7.65 -4.61
#